data_AF-A0A7S1L7M2-F1
#
_entry.id   AF-A0A7S1L7M2-F1
#
_cell.length_a   1.000
_cell.length_b   1.000
_cell.length_c   1.000
_cell.angle_alpha   90.00
_cell.angle_beta   90.00
_cell.angle_gamma   90.00
#
_symmetry.space_group_name_H-M   'P 1'
#
loop_
_entity.id
_entity.type
_entity.pdbx_description
1 polymer ?
#
loop_
_entity_poly.entity_id
_entity_poly.type
_entity_poly.pdbx_seq_one_letter_code
_entity_poly.pdbx_strand_id
1 'polypeptide(L)'
;EGPAAAAAFGAATASDGSQRSDEQTPAAILRRQSTRLEDGSAPLDVPHATVLSLGQLRDLVEQVRGGEAEDEVWSLQTIVQPEDGLRVVSTYSCDGAGKEKSEVFARQYHRFYAIPPQSLTLPLPEAVAADGCVEVPPSRRAAVETKTLSAVRFASRFHGLDFEGLVLEFVFDAGGGAVLHGCWCAT
;
A
#
# COMPACT_ATOMS: atom_id res chain seq x y z
N GLU A 1 3.55 43.33 5.42
CA GLU A 1 2.82 42.26 6.12
C GLU A 1 2.31 41.28 5.06
N GLY A 2 2.67 40.01 4.92
CA GLY A 2 3.81 39.19 5.33
C GLY A 2 3.85 38.00 4.35
N PRO A 3 4.99 37.34 4.07
CA PRO A 3 5.01 36.14 3.24
C PRO A 3 5.19 34.88 4.10
N ALA A 4 4.35 33.87 3.91
CA ALA A 4 4.57 32.51 4.41
C ALA A 4 3.70 31.53 3.59
N ALA A 5 4.14 30.35 3.17
CA ALA A 5 5.47 29.76 2.99
C ALA A 5 5.22 28.59 2.03
N ALA A 6 5.72 28.67 0.80
CA ALA A 6 5.76 27.52 -0.09
C ALA A 6 7.06 26.77 0.23
N ALA A 7 6.96 25.59 0.86
CA ALA A 7 8.11 24.73 1.06
C ALA A 7 8.46 24.08 -0.29
N ALA A 8 9.41 24.69 -0.99
CA ALA A 8 10.04 24.16 -2.18
C ALA A 8 11.00 23.03 -1.81
N PHE A 9 10.83 21.84 -2.40
CA PHE A 9 11.83 20.78 -2.41
C PHE A 9 13.01 21.24 -3.28
N GLY A 10 14.01 21.84 -2.63
CA GLY A 10 15.26 22.29 -3.26
C GLY A 10 16.22 21.12 -3.46
N ALA A 11 16.80 21.06 -4.66
CA ALA A 11 17.87 20.15 -5.04
C ALA A 11 19.10 20.34 -4.13
N ALA A 12 19.61 19.26 -3.54
CA ALA A 12 20.84 19.26 -2.75
C ALA A 12 22.01 18.74 -3.61
N THR A 13 23.03 19.58 -3.74
CA THR A 13 24.35 19.25 -4.30
C THR A 13 25.14 18.37 -3.33
N ALA A 14 25.93 17.47 -3.91
CA ALA A 14 26.66 16.40 -3.22
C ALA A 14 27.63 16.87 -2.13
N SER A 15 27.61 16.19 -0.99
CA SER A 15 28.78 15.97 -0.15
C SER A 15 28.60 14.67 0.65
N ASP A 16 29.72 14.02 0.97
CA ASP A 16 29.95 12.67 1.51
C ASP A 16 29.27 12.35 2.88
N GLY A 17 28.30 13.16 3.31
CA GLY A 17 27.38 12.91 4.41
C GLY A 17 25.98 12.44 3.97
N SER A 18 25.73 12.34 2.67
CA SER A 18 24.42 12.00 2.07
C SER A 18 23.93 10.60 2.42
N GLN A 19 24.83 9.61 2.51
CA GLN A 19 24.42 8.20 2.69
C GLN A 19 23.73 7.93 4.03
N ARG A 20 24.16 8.56 5.14
CA ARG A 20 23.50 8.38 6.45
C ARG A 20 22.15 9.08 6.54
N SER A 21 21.98 10.19 5.81
CA SER A 21 20.71 10.93 5.76
C SER A 21 19.66 10.13 4.99
N ASP A 22 20.06 9.44 3.91
CA ASP A 22 19.13 8.70 3.06
C ASP A 22 18.57 7.46 3.77
N GLU A 23 19.36 6.78 4.63
CA GLU A 23 18.94 5.57 5.34
C GLU A 23 17.79 5.77 6.33
N GLN A 24 17.62 6.99 6.85
CA GLN A 24 16.52 7.34 7.76
C GLN A 24 15.27 7.85 7.04
N THR A 25 15.34 8.04 5.72
CA THR A 25 14.19 8.52 4.93
C THR A 25 13.05 7.50 4.99
N PRO A 26 11.82 7.89 5.39
CA PRO A 26 10.66 7.01 5.32
C PRO A 26 10.46 6.51 3.89
N ALA A 27 10.38 5.19 3.70
CA ALA A 27 10.28 4.56 2.39
C ALA A 27 9.02 3.69 2.22
N ALA A 28 8.60 2.99 3.28
CA ALA A 28 7.48 2.05 3.19
C ALA A 28 6.69 1.96 4.51
N ILE A 29 5.46 1.44 4.44
CA ILE A 29 4.66 1.07 5.61
C ILE A 29 4.54 -0.45 5.60
N LEU A 30 5.08 -1.11 6.62
CA LEU A 30 4.91 -2.54 6.83
C LEU A 30 3.66 -2.77 7.69
N ARG A 31 2.75 -3.64 7.24
CA ARG A 31 1.59 -4.07 8.01
C ARG A 31 1.76 -5.52 8.42
N ARG A 32 1.67 -5.77 9.73
CA ARG A 32 1.73 -7.10 10.34
C ARG A 32 0.41 -7.44 11.01
N GLN A 33 0.06 -8.71 11.05
CA GLN A 33 -1.03 -9.16 11.91
C GLN A 33 -0.58 -9.03 13.36
N SER A 34 -1.38 -8.39 14.21
CA SER A 34 -1.20 -8.43 15.66
C SER A 34 -2.47 -8.98 16.28
N THR A 35 -2.36 -10.07 17.01
CA THR A 35 -3.47 -10.53 17.86
C THR A 35 -3.45 -9.71 19.14
N ARG A 36 -4.51 -8.92 19.36
CA ARG A 36 -4.72 -8.27 20.66
C ARG A 36 -5.66 -9.16 21.47
N LEU A 37 -5.16 -9.68 22.58
CA LEU A 37 -5.99 -10.28 23.61
C LEU A 37 -6.53 -9.13 24.47
N GLU A 38 -7.80 -8.80 24.32
CA GLU A 38 -8.49 -8.01 25.33
C GLU A 38 -9.02 -8.97 26.40
N ASP A 39 -8.83 -8.64 27.68
CA ASP A 39 -9.20 -9.48 28.81
C ASP A 39 -10.68 -9.89 28.71
N GLY A 40 -10.93 -11.17 28.40
CA GLY A 40 -12.26 -11.78 28.37
C GLY A 40 -13.02 -11.74 27.04
N SER A 41 -12.45 -11.21 25.95
CA SER A 41 -13.04 -11.28 24.60
C SER A 41 -12.22 -12.19 23.66
N ALA A 42 -12.84 -12.60 22.53
CA ALA A 42 -12.15 -13.38 21.52
C ALA A 42 -10.97 -12.57 20.93
N PRO A 43 -9.83 -13.23 20.60
CA PRO A 43 -8.68 -12.54 20.03
C PRO A 43 -9.12 -11.75 18.79
N LEU A 44 -8.81 -10.45 18.79
CA LEU A 44 -9.06 -9.59 17.65
C LEU A 44 -7.77 -9.46 16.86
N ASP A 45 -7.83 -9.85 15.59
CA ASP A 45 -6.76 -9.58 14.63
C ASP A 45 -6.78 -8.10 14.28
N VAL A 46 -5.82 -7.36 14.83
CA VAL A 46 -5.63 -5.94 14.55
C VAL A 46 -4.36 -5.79 13.73
N PRO A 47 -4.42 -5.33 12.48
CA PRO A 47 -3.21 -5.06 11.72
C PRO A 47 -2.41 -3.94 12.39
N HIS A 48 -1.12 -4.16 12.66
CA HIS A 48 -0.19 -3.15 13.15
C HIS A 48 0.57 -2.55 11.97
N ALA A 49 0.69 -1.23 11.89
CA ALA A 49 1.42 -0.53 10.82
C ALA A 49 2.70 0.10 11.37
N THR A 50 3.82 -0.15 10.70
CA THR A 50 5.14 0.42 11.04
C THR A 50 5.71 1.14 9.84
N VAL A 51 6.11 2.40 10.01
CA VAL A 51 6.84 3.16 8.98
C VAL A 51 8.29 2.67 8.95
N LEU A 52 8.70 2.12 7.82
CA LEU A 52 10.07 1.70 7.56
C LEU A 52 10.87 2.83 6.91
N SER A 53 12.07 3.06 7.41
CA SER A 53 13.08 3.84 6.72
C SER A 53 13.66 3.07 5.52
N LEU A 54 14.38 3.76 4.64
CA LEU A 54 15.03 3.14 3.48
C LEU A 54 16.03 2.05 3.87
N GLY A 55 16.77 2.25 4.97
CA GLY A 55 17.66 1.22 5.53
C GLY A 55 16.87 -0.02 5.98
N GLN A 56 15.82 0.18 6.79
CA GLN A 56 14.98 -0.90 7.29
C GLN A 56 14.27 -1.69 6.17
N LEU A 57 13.84 -0.99 5.12
CA LEU A 57 13.26 -1.64 3.94
C LEU A 57 14.28 -2.52 3.20
N ARG A 58 15.53 -2.05 3.07
CA ARG A 58 16.60 -2.83 2.43
C ARG A 58 16.90 -4.10 3.21
N ASP A 59 17.01 -3.99 4.53
CA ASP A 59 17.24 -5.13 5.42
C ASP A 59 16.12 -6.16 5.30
N LEU A 60 14.86 -5.70 5.30
CA LEU A 60 13.69 -6.57 5.11
C LEU A 60 13.73 -7.31 3.76
N VAL A 61 14.09 -6.62 2.67
CA VAL A 61 14.19 -7.25 1.34
C VAL A 61 15.28 -8.31 1.32
N GLU A 62 16.42 -8.08 1.97
CA GLU A 62 17.51 -9.07 2.05
C GLU A 62 17.13 -10.28 2.92
N GLN A 63 16.41 -10.08 4.03
CA GLN A 63 15.86 -11.17 4.84
C GLN A 63 14.93 -12.08 4.02
N VAL A 64 13.96 -11.48 3.31
CA VAL A 64 13.02 -12.22 2.46
C VAL A 64 13.75 -12.97 1.34
N ARG A 65 14.77 -12.36 0.72
CA ARG A 65 15.61 -13.02 -0.29
C ARG A 65 16.42 -14.18 0.28
N GLY A 66 16.86 -14.07 1.53
CA GLY A 66 17.52 -15.13 2.28
C GLY A 66 16.62 -16.30 2.65
N GLY A 67 15.31 -16.20 2.40
CA GLY A 67 14.33 -17.21 2.78
C GLY A 67 13.85 -17.09 4.23
N GLU A 68 14.20 -16.00 4.92
CA GLU A 68 13.60 -15.64 6.21
C GLU A 68 12.23 -15.02 5.94
N ALA A 69 11.21 -15.86 5.77
CA ALA A 69 9.84 -15.40 5.66
C ALA A 69 9.33 -14.98 7.04
N GLU A 70 8.87 -13.73 7.16
CA GLU A 70 8.05 -13.33 8.30
C GLU A 70 6.63 -13.87 8.07
N ASP A 71 6.29 -14.97 8.73
CA ASP A 71 4.96 -15.63 8.64
C ASP A 71 3.77 -14.71 9.00
N GLU A 72 4.03 -13.52 9.56
CA GLU A 72 3.03 -12.59 10.11
C GLU A 72 2.84 -11.30 9.27
N VAL A 73 3.49 -11.17 8.11
CA VAL A 73 3.40 -9.97 7.27
C VAL A 73 2.15 -10.00 6.38
N TRP A 74 1.31 -8.99 6.54
CA TRP A 74 0.06 -8.82 5.78
C TRP A 74 0.23 -8.02 4.50
N SER A 75 1.05 -6.96 4.52
CA SER A 75 1.41 -6.20 3.31
C SER A 75 2.57 -5.24 3.55
N LEU A 76 3.32 -4.94 2.49
CA LEU A 76 4.26 -3.84 2.43
C LEU A 76 3.69 -2.77 1.49
N GLN A 77 3.67 -1.53 1.97
CA GLN A 77 3.00 -0.42 1.29
C GLN A 77 3.97 0.72 1.00
N THR A 78 3.77 1.42 -0.11
CA THR A 78 4.63 2.57 -0.48
C THR A 78 4.23 3.82 0.30
N ILE A 79 5.20 4.64 0.74
CA ILE A 79 4.90 5.96 1.32
C ILE A 79 4.74 6.95 0.17
N VAL A 80 3.52 7.07 -0.33
CA VAL A 80 3.15 8.06 -1.34
C VAL A 80 1.86 8.72 -0.92
N GLN A 81 1.89 10.05 -0.80
CA GLN A 81 0.67 10.81 -0.59
C GLN A 81 -0.10 10.88 -1.92
N PRO A 82 -1.35 10.38 -1.98
CA PRO A 82 -2.13 10.48 -3.21
C PRO A 82 -2.45 11.94 -3.52
N GLU A 83 -2.32 12.32 -4.79
CA GLU A 83 -2.64 13.67 -5.29
C GLU A 83 -4.09 14.07 -4.99
N ASP A 84 -5.00 13.12 -5.16
CA ASP A 84 -6.45 13.32 -5.08
C ASP A 84 -7.06 12.83 -3.75
N GLY A 85 -6.22 12.38 -2.81
CA GLY A 85 -6.70 11.83 -1.54
C GLY A 85 -7.40 10.48 -1.68
N LEU A 86 -7.27 9.79 -2.82
CA LEU A 86 -7.93 8.50 -3.07
C LEU A 86 -6.93 7.34 -3.08
N ARG A 87 -7.42 6.18 -2.62
CA ARG A 87 -6.82 4.87 -2.90
C ARG A 87 -7.73 4.11 -3.85
N VAL A 88 -7.15 3.50 -4.87
CA VAL A 88 -7.87 2.71 -5.87
C VAL A 88 -7.56 1.25 -5.64
N VAL A 89 -8.59 0.46 -5.36
CA VAL A 89 -8.48 -0.98 -5.12
C VAL A 89 -8.89 -1.72 -6.38
N SER A 90 -8.11 -2.73 -6.73
CA SER A 90 -8.30 -3.61 -7.87
C SER A 90 -8.31 -5.05 -7.38
N THR A 91 -9.42 -5.75 -7.55
CA THR A 91 -9.53 -7.17 -7.19
C THR A 91 -9.51 -8.01 -8.44
N TYR A 92 -8.51 -8.87 -8.56
CA TYR A 92 -8.40 -9.83 -9.65
C TYR A 92 -9.21 -11.09 -9.37
N SER A 93 -9.89 -11.57 -10.40
CA SER A 93 -10.57 -12.86 -10.40
C SER A 93 -10.58 -13.46 -11.81
N CYS A 94 -10.77 -14.77 -11.89
CA CYS A 94 -11.06 -15.51 -13.10
C CYS A 94 -12.49 -16.06 -13.01
N ASP A 95 -13.27 -15.85 -14.06
CA ASP A 95 -14.57 -16.50 -14.11
C ASP A 95 -14.45 -18.00 -14.42
N GLY A 96 -15.56 -18.74 -14.29
CA GLY A 96 -15.58 -20.20 -14.51
C GLY A 96 -15.21 -20.64 -15.94
N ALA A 97 -15.04 -19.71 -16.89
CA ALA A 97 -14.52 -19.97 -18.23
C ALA A 97 -13.02 -19.62 -18.37
N GLY A 98 -12.35 -19.25 -17.27
CA GLY A 98 -10.95 -18.83 -17.24
C GLY A 98 -10.72 -17.43 -17.78
N LYS A 99 -11.76 -16.59 -17.90
CA LYS A 99 -11.60 -15.21 -18.36
C LYS A 99 -11.26 -14.32 -17.17
N GLU A 100 -10.11 -13.66 -17.30
CA GLU A 100 -9.61 -12.70 -16.32
C GLU A 100 -10.54 -11.49 -16.20
N LYS A 101 -10.80 -11.09 -14.96
CA LYS A 101 -11.60 -9.94 -14.55
C LYS A 101 -10.85 -9.15 -13.49
N SER A 102 -11.09 -7.84 -13.47
CA SER A 102 -10.54 -6.93 -12.48
C SER A 102 -11.64 -5.97 -12.05
N GLU A 103 -12.06 -6.05 -10.80
CA GLU A 103 -13.03 -5.12 -10.22
C GLU A 103 -12.28 -3.93 -9.60
N VAL A 104 -12.61 -2.71 -10.04
CA VAL A 104 -11.88 -1.50 -9.65
C VAL A 104 -12.81 -0.48 -9.01
N PHE A 105 -12.45 -0.01 -7.81
CA PHE A 105 -13.18 1.02 -7.08
C PHE A 105 -12.23 1.91 -6.27
N ALA A 106 -12.62 3.16 -6.00
CA ALA A 106 -11.84 4.07 -5.17
C ALA A 106 -12.47 4.25 -3.78
N ARG A 107 -11.60 4.57 -2.81
CA ARG A 107 -11.97 4.91 -1.43
C ARG A 107 -11.12 6.07 -0.94
N GLN A 108 -11.55 6.72 0.13
CA GLN A 108 -10.82 7.84 0.72
C GLN A 108 -9.54 7.33 1.41
N TYR A 109 -8.39 7.85 1.00
CA TYR A 109 -7.09 7.45 1.53
C TYR A 109 -6.97 7.75 3.02
N HIS A 110 -7.30 8.99 3.42
CA HIS A 110 -7.12 9.49 4.79
C HIS A 110 -8.01 8.79 5.83
N ARG A 111 -9.11 8.13 5.42
CA ARG A 111 -9.92 7.32 6.32
C ARG A 111 -9.23 6.02 6.70
N PHE A 112 -8.44 5.46 5.78
CA PHE A 112 -7.73 4.20 5.98
C PHE A 112 -6.32 4.40 6.54
N TYR A 113 -5.71 5.52 6.17
CA TYR A 113 -4.37 5.94 6.55
C TYR A 113 -4.41 7.21 7.38
N ALA A 114 -5.32 7.28 8.36
CA ALA A 114 -5.25 8.32 9.37
C ALA A 114 -3.92 8.11 10.13
N ILE A 115 -2.90 8.88 9.73
CA ILE A 115 -1.63 8.99 10.45
C ILE A 115 -1.71 10.30 11.23
N PRO A 116 -2.33 10.36 12.42
CA PRO A 116 -1.99 11.40 13.38
C PRO A 116 -0.49 11.36 13.63
N PRO A 117 0.18 12.51 13.82
CA PRO A 117 1.61 12.55 14.08
C PRO A 117 2.05 11.79 15.35
N GLN A 118 1.12 11.27 16.17
CA GLN A 118 1.41 10.67 17.48
C GLN A 118 0.56 9.44 17.85
N SER A 119 -0.34 8.95 16.99
CA SER A 119 -1.04 7.67 17.24
C SER A 119 -1.68 7.12 15.96
N LEU A 120 -1.24 5.95 15.51
CA LEU A 120 -1.86 5.23 14.39
C LEU A 120 -3.18 4.60 14.89
N THR A 121 -4.26 5.38 14.89
CA THR A 121 -5.61 4.83 15.10
C THR A 121 -6.15 4.37 13.75
N LEU A 122 -6.05 3.07 13.47
CA LEU A 122 -6.70 2.51 12.29
C LEU A 122 -8.22 2.64 12.42
N PRO A 123 -8.93 2.90 11.30
CA PRO A 123 -10.38 2.89 11.32
C PRO A 123 -10.90 1.50 11.70
N LEU A 124 -11.96 1.48 12.50
CA LEU A 124 -12.68 0.24 12.83
C LEU A 124 -13.24 -0.41 11.55
N PRO A 125 -13.34 -1.75 11.48
CA PRO A 125 -13.90 -2.47 10.33
C PRO A 125 -15.27 -1.94 9.86
N GLU A 126 -16.10 -1.50 10.80
CA GLU A 126 -17.41 -0.89 10.53
C GLU A 126 -17.31 0.45 9.79
N ALA A 127 -16.30 1.27 10.11
CA ALA A 127 -16.04 2.53 9.41
C ALA A 127 -15.46 2.29 8.00
N VAL A 128 -14.76 1.17 7.81
CA VAL A 128 -14.32 0.70 6.49
C VAL A 128 -15.50 0.17 5.68
N ALA A 129 -16.43 -0.56 6.29
CA ALA A 129 -17.63 -1.08 5.63
C ALA A 129 -18.59 0.04 5.19
N ALA A 130 -18.68 1.13 5.96
CA ALA A 130 -19.46 2.32 5.62
C ALA A 130 -18.78 3.24 4.58
N ASP A 131 -17.57 2.92 4.14
CA ASP A 131 -16.81 3.75 3.22
C ASP A 131 -17.34 3.55 1.79
N GLY A 132 -18.17 4.49 1.34
CA GLY A 132 -18.80 4.47 0.03
C GLY A 132 -17.76 4.42 -1.10
N CYS A 133 -18.01 3.60 -2.11
CA CYS A 133 -17.16 3.52 -3.30
C CYS A 133 -17.25 4.83 -4.08
N VAL A 134 -16.10 5.43 -4.37
CA VAL A 134 -15.96 6.57 -5.28
C VAL A 134 -15.76 6.03 -6.70
N GLU A 135 -16.41 6.65 -7.66
CA GLU A 135 -16.25 6.29 -9.07
C GLU A 135 -14.84 6.64 -9.55
N VAL A 136 -14.14 5.66 -10.15
CA VAL A 136 -12.81 5.85 -10.73
C VAL A 136 -12.94 6.31 -12.17
N PRO A 137 -12.32 7.45 -12.57
CA PRO A 137 -12.33 7.93 -13.95
C PRO A 137 -11.87 6.84 -14.94
N PRO A 138 -12.48 6.73 -16.15
CA PRO A 138 -12.20 5.63 -17.08
C PRO A 138 -10.71 5.45 -17.44
N SER A 139 -9.97 6.56 -17.60
CA SER A 139 -8.53 6.52 -17.90
C SER A 139 -7.71 5.90 -16.77
N ARG A 140 -8.04 6.26 -15.52
CA ARG A 140 -7.38 5.72 -14.32
C ARG A 140 -7.76 4.27 -14.07
N ARG A 141 -9.04 3.92 -14.31
CA ARG A 141 -9.52 2.53 -14.25
C ARG A 141 -8.73 1.64 -15.20
N ALA A 142 -8.64 2.02 -16.47
CA ALA A 142 -7.90 1.25 -17.47
C ALA A 142 -6.41 1.09 -17.13
N ALA A 143 -5.79 2.14 -16.57
CA ALA A 143 -4.40 2.08 -16.11
C ALA A 143 -4.21 1.09 -14.95
N VAL A 144 -5.12 1.10 -13.98
CA VAL A 144 -5.12 0.16 -12.84
C VAL A 144 -5.36 -1.27 -13.31
N GLU A 145 -6.39 -1.51 -14.12
CA GLU A 145 -6.69 -2.85 -14.68
C GLU A 145 -5.48 -3.41 -15.45
N THR A 146 -4.84 -2.58 -16.28
CA THR A 146 -3.65 -2.98 -17.04
C THR A 146 -2.50 -3.39 -16.11
N LYS A 147 -2.24 -2.61 -15.05
CA LYS A 147 -1.19 -2.93 -14.07
C LYS A 147 -1.50 -4.18 -13.27
N THR A 148 -2.75 -4.36 -12.86
CA THR A 148 -3.21 -5.55 -12.14
C THR A 148 -3.01 -6.81 -12.96
N LEU A 149 -3.50 -6.83 -14.20
CA LEU A 149 -3.33 -7.98 -15.09
C LEU A 149 -1.85 -8.23 -15.41
N SER A 150 -1.04 -7.18 -15.54
CA SER A 150 0.39 -7.33 -15.77
C SER A 150 1.10 -7.98 -14.58
N ALA A 151 0.75 -7.59 -13.35
CA ALA A 151 1.30 -8.17 -12.13
C ALA A 151 0.93 -9.65 -12.00
N VAL A 152 -0.36 -9.99 -12.19
CA VAL A 152 -0.82 -11.38 -12.11
C VAL A 152 -0.18 -12.25 -13.17
N ARG A 153 -0.18 -11.81 -14.43
CA ARG A 153 0.41 -12.58 -15.54
C ARG A 153 1.91 -12.75 -15.37
N PHE A 154 2.61 -11.73 -14.87
CA PHE A 154 4.02 -11.84 -14.54
C PHE A 154 4.23 -12.94 -13.49
N ALA A 155 3.50 -12.86 -12.38
CA ALA A 155 3.72 -13.75 -11.28
C ALA A 155 3.26 -15.20 -11.58
N SER A 156 2.17 -15.38 -12.31
CA SER A 156 1.76 -16.68 -12.87
C SER A 156 2.83 -17.26 -13.81
N ARG A 157 3.31 -16.47 -14.77
CA ARG A 157 4.27 -16.94 -15.79
C ARG A 157 5.64 -17.30 -15.23
N PHE A 158 6.15 -16.50 -14.30
CA PHE A 158 7.54 -16.64 -13.82
C PHE A 158 7.66 -17.35 -12.49
N HIS A 159 6.59 -17.38 -11.69
CA HIS A 159 6.59 -18.00 -10.37
C HIS A 159 5.58 -19.14 -10.23
N GLY A 160 4.74 -19.41 -11.23
CA GLY A 160 3.77 -20.51 -11.20
C GLY A 160 2.69 -20.34 -10.12
N LEU A 161 2.48 -19.11 -9.67
CA LEU A 161 1.55 -18.78 -8.60
C LEU A 161 0.14 -18.51 -9.17
N ASP A 162 -0.87 -19.01 -8.47
CA ASP A 162 -2.27 -18.66 -8.69
C ASP A 162 -2.64 -17.47 -7.81
N PHE A 163 -3.34 -16.50 -8.38
CA PHE A 163 -3.67 -15.21 -7.76
C PHE A 163 -5.16 -14.90 -7.81
N GLU A 164 -6.00 -15.93 -7.92
CA GLU A 164 -7.43 -15.75 -7.68
C GLU A 164 -7.65 -15.04 -6.34
N GLY A 165 -8.41 -13.94 -6.36
CA GLY A 165 -8.63 -13.11 -5.17
C GLY A 165 -7.48 -12.14 -4.82
N LEU A 166 -6.48 -11.97 -5.68
CA LEU A 166 -5.44 -10.95 -5.48
C LEU A 166 -6.04 -9.55 -5.47
N VAL A 167 -5.76 -8.82 -4.41
CA VAL A 167 -6.14 -7.43 -4.23
C VAL A 167 -4.90 -6.56 -4.34
N LEU A 168 -4.93 -5.63 -5.28
CA LEU A 168 -3.91 -4.61 -5.46
C LEU A 168 -4.50 -3.25 -5.17
N GLU A 169 -3.80 -2.48 -4.34
CA GLU A 169 -4.15 -1.11 -4.03
C GLU A 169 -3.17 -0.16 -4.70
N PHE A 170 -3.68 0.90 -5.31
CA PHE A 170 -2.92 1.91 -6.02
C PHE A 170 -3.24 3.30 -5.47
N VAL A 171 -2.25 4.19 -5.53
CA VAL A 171 -2.43 5.64 -5.35
C VAL A 171 -1.96 6.35 -6.61
N PHE A 172 -2.57 7.49 -6.93
CA PHE A 172 -2.11 8.31 -8.05
C PHE A 172 -1.16 9.40 -7.52
N ASP A 173 0.07 9.41 -8.06
CA ASP A 173 1.03 10.48 -7.77
C ASP A 173 0.65 11.77 -8.50
N ALA A 174 1.38 12.86 -8.21
CA ALA A 174 1.17 14.16 -8.83
C ALA A 174 1.42 14.20 -10.35
N GLY A 175 2.05 13.16 -10.91
CA GLY A 175 2.22 12.97 -12.35
C GLY A 175 1.07 12.21 -13.01
N GLY A 176 0.05 11.81 -12.24
CA GLY A 176 -1.04 10.96 -12.70
C GLY A 176 -0.63 9.49 -12.89
N GLY A 177 0.52 9.08 -12.35
CA GLY A 177 1.00 7.71 -12.37
C GLY A 177 0.33 6.86 -11.29
N ALA A 178 -0.22 5.69 -11.67
CA ALA A 178 -0.74 4.72 -10.70
C ALA A 178 0.42 3.99 -9.99
N VAL A 179 0.72 4.33 -8.76
CA VAL A 179 1.76 3.70 -7.95
C VAL A 179 1.15 2.55 -7.15
N LEU A 180 1.78 1.37 -7.18
CA LEU A 180 1.36 0.26 -6.33
C LEU A 180 1.59 0.65 -4.87
N HIS A 181 0.51 0.65 -4.11
CA HIS A 181 0.48 1.06 -2.71
C HIS A 181 0.26 -0.12 -1.76
N GLY A 182 -0.40 -1.20 -2.17
CA GLY A 182 -0.53 -2.41 -1.36
C GLY A 182 -0.86 -3.62 -2.22
N CYS A 183 -0.55 -4.81 -1.70
CA CYS A 183 -0.80 -6.09 -2.35
C CYS A 183 -1.09 -7.14 -1.28
N TRP A 184 -2.22 -7.84 -1.38
CA TRP A 184 -2.61 -8.93 -0.50
C TRP A 184 -3.62 -9.85 -1.21
N CYS A 185 -3.83 -11.06 -0.72
CA CYS A 185 -4.92 -11.91 -1.22
C CYS A 185 -6.16 -11.75 -0.33
N ALA A 186 -7.34 -11.64 -0.94
CA ALA A 186 -8.60 -11.79 -0.24
C ALA A 186 -8.77 -13.26 0.15
N THR A 187 -8.60 -13.55 1.44
CA THR A 187 -8.90 -14.87 2.03
C THR A 187 -10.39 -15.19 1.93
#